data_AF-A0A7R9KNZ7-F1
#
_entry.id   AF-A0A7R9KNZ7-F1
#
_cell.length_a   1.000
_cell.length_b   1.000
_cell.length_c   1.000
_cell.angle_alpha   90.00
_cell.angle_beta   90.00
_cell.angle_gamma   90.00
#
_symmetry.space_group_name_H-M   'P 1'
#
loop_
_entity.id
_entity.type
_entity.pdbx_description
1 polymer ?
#
loop_
_entity_poly.entity_id
_entity_poly.type
_entity_poly.pdbx_seq_one_letter_code
_entity_poly.pdbx_strand_id
1 'polypeptide(L)'
;MPSQHSQHSSGQQYVATNECRLIEYRGARIAAFLSANRSQCSEYLLCLPQAFELFLKHLVGGLHTVYTKLKRLDIVPIVCNVEQVRILRGLGAIQPGVNRCKLLSTQDFDVLYKDCTTARRSD
;
A
#
# COMPACT_ATOMS: atom_id res chain seq x y z
N MET A 1 -32.44 -18.65 -9.33
CA MET A 1 -31.28 -17.74 -9.52
C MET A 1 -31.70 -16.33 -9.10
N PRO A 2 -31.25 -15.87 -7.93
CA PRO A 2 -30.77 -14.49 -7.84
C PRO A 2 -29.44 -14.39 -7.07
N SER A 3 -28.46 -13.82 -7.76
CA SER A 3 -27.44 -12.85 -7.34
C SER A 3 -26.76 -13.04 -5.97
N GLN A 4 -25.60 -13.70 -5.99
CA GLN A 4 -24.59 -13.62 -4.95
C GLN A 4 -24.07 -12.18 -4.83
N HIS A 5 -24.47 -11.49 -3.77
CA HIS A 5 -23.75 -10.31 -3.30
C HIS A 5 -22.44 -10.79 -2.68
N SER A 6 -21.32 -10.61 -3.38
CA SER A 6 -19.99 -10.75 -2.79
C SER A 6 -19.83 -9.67 -1.71
N GLN A 7 -19.98 -10.09 -0.46
CA GLN A 7 -19.68 -9.28 0.71
C GLN A 7 -18.17 -8.98 0.71
N HIS A 8 -17.76 -7.84 0.18
CA HIS A 8 -16.50 -7.22 0.54
C HIS A 8 -16.69 -6.61 1.93
N SER A 9 -16.53 -7.44 2.96
CA SER A 9 -16.41 -6.99 4.34
C SER A 9 -14.98 -6.51 4.59
N SER A 10 -14.57 -5.42 3.94
CA SER A 10 -13.24 -4.82 4.12
C SER A 10 -13.23 -3.89 5.35
N GLY A 11 -13.31 -4.50 6.52
CA GLY A 11 -13.11 -3.84 7.82
C GLY A 11 -11.80 -4.27 8.50
N GLN A 12 -10.83 -4.79 7.75
CA GLN A 12 -9.62 -5.36 8.31
C GLN A 12 -8.70 -4.23 8.82
N GLN A 13 -8.77 -3.96 10.12
CA GLN A 13 -7.89 -2.97 10.76
C GLN A 13 -6.49 -3.54 10.89
N TYR A 14 -5.62 -3.18 9.95
CA TYR A 14 -4.21 -3.51 10.00
C TYR A 14 -3.47 -2.63 11.00
N VAL A 15 -2.60 -3.26 11.78
CA VAL A 15 -1.67 -2.57 12.69
C VAL A 15 -0.25 -2.92 12.25
N ALA A 16 0.57 -1.93 11.94
CA ALA A 16 1.95 -2.15 11.53
C ALA A 16 2.88 -2.27 12.75
N THR A 17 3.73 -3.30 12.78
CA THR A 17 4.86 -3.39 13.71
C THR A 17 6.00 -2.45 13.26
N ASN A 18 7.07 -2.36 14.05
CA ASN A 18 8.32 -1.70 13.63
C ASN A 18 9.29 -2.67 12.94
N GLU A 19 8.90 -3.92 12.69
CA GLU A 19 9.75 -4.89 12.00
C GLU A 19 9.65 -4.68 10.49
N CYS A 20 10.68 -4.05 9.92
CA CYS A 20 10.76 -3.76 8.48
C CYS A 20 11.67 -4.76 7.76
N ARG A 21 11.26 -5.18 6.57
CA ARG A 21 12.05 -6.04 5.68
C ARG A 21 11.98 -5.52 4.25
N LEU A 22 13.07 -5.72 3.49
CA LEU A 22 13.04 -5.61 2.04
C LEU A 22 12.51 -6.93 1.48
N ILE A 23 11.33 -6.89 0.88
CA ILE A 23 10.69 -8.04 0.25
C ILE A 23 10.71 -7.90 -1.27
N GLU A 24 10.57 -9.01 -1.97
CA GLU A 24 10.29 -9.00 -3.40
C GLU A 24 8.78 -8.95 -3.62
N TYR A 25 8.31 -7.93 -4.34
CA TYR A 25 6.90 -7.75 -4.67
C TYR A 25 6.80 -7.33 -6.13
N ARG A 26 6.06 -8.11 -6.93
CA ARG A 26 5.87 -7.89 -8.38
C ARG A 26 7.18 -7.67 -9.15
N GLY A 27 8.23 -8.43 -8.78
CA GLY A 27 9.55 -8.37 -9.43
C GLY A 27 10.44 -7.19 -9.03
N ALA A 28 10.05 -6.41 -8.00
CA ALA A 28 10.88 -5.33 -7.46
C ALA A 28 11.09 -5.48 -5.95
N ARG A 29 12.21 -4.98 -5.45
CA ARG A 29 12.52 -4.94 -4.01
C ARG A 29 11.86 -3.72 -3.39
N ILE A 30 11.03 -3.94 -2.37
CA ILE A 30 10.27 -2.89 -1.67
C ILE A 30 10.36 -3.07 -0.15
N ALA A 31 10.42 -1.96 0.59
CA ALA A 31 10.37 -1.98 2.03
C ALA A 31 8.93 -2.20 2.52
N ALA A 32 8.76 -3.16 3.43
CA ALA A 32 7.48 -3.49 4.02
C ALA A 32 7.62 -3.77 5.52
N PHE A 33 6.60 -3.39 6.29
CA PHE A 33 6.49 -3.73 7.70
C PHE A 33 5.64 -4.98 7.89
N LEU A 34 5.95 -5.78 8.88
CA LEU A 34 5.09 -6.87 9.31
C LEU A 34 3.84 -6.32 9.99
N SER A 35 2.68 -6.85 9.61
CA SER A 35 1.40 -6.61 10.26
C SER A 35 1.34 -7.36 11.60
N ALA A 36 0.82 -6.68 12.63
CA ALA A 36 0.58 -7.24 13.97
C ALA A 36 -0.77 -7.98 14.07
N ASN A 37 -1.45 -8.22 12.94
CA ASN A 37 -2.78 -8.83 12.94
C ASN A 37 -2.72 -10.27 13.46
N ARG A 38 -3.79 -10.72 14.13
CA ARG A 38 -3.89 -12.06 14.77
C ARG A 38 -4.30 -13.18 13.80
N SER A 39 -4.44 -12.88 12.51
CA SER A 39 -4.63 -13.91 11.48
C SER A 39 -3.40 -14.83 11.43
N GLN A 40 -3.60 -16.13 11.18
CA GLN A 40 -2.54 -17.15 11.19
C GLN A 40 -1.39 -16.93 10.16
N CYS A 41 -1.43 -15.87 9.37
CA CYS A 41 -0.40 -15.55 8.38
C CYS A 41 0.14 -14.14 8.61
N SER A 42 1.46 -14.02 8.69
CA SER A 42 2.15 -12.73 8.73
C SER A 42 1.94 -11.98 7.41
N GLU A 43 1.18 -10.89 7.44
CA GLU A 43 0.97 -10.02 6.29
C GLU A 43 2.02 -8.90 6.23
N TYR A 44 2.41 -8.52 5.01
CA TYR A 44 3.33 -7.40 4.78
C TYR A 44 2.58 -6.14 4.36
N LEU A 45 3.02 -5.02 4.92
CA LEU A 45 2.47 -3.69 4.70
C LEU A 45 3.51 -2.85 3.94
N LEU A 46 3.26 -2.62 2.66
CA LEU A 46 4.16 -1.97 1.72
C LEU A 46 4.29 -0.47 2.02
N CYS A 47 5.49 0.08 1.88
CA CYS A 47 5.70 1.52 1.82
C CYS A 47 5.00 2.13 0.59
N LEU A 48 3.88 2.83 0.78
CA LEU A 48 3.07 3.33 -0.34
C LEU A 48 3.80 4.38 -1.22
N PRO A 49 4.55 5.36 -0.67
CA PRO A 49 5.37 6.24 -1.50
C PRO A 49 6.37 5.49 -2.38
N GLN A 50 7.03 4.45 -1.84
CA GLN A 50 7.97 3.63 -2.60
C GLN A 50 7.24 2.81 -3.67
N ALA A 51 6.10 2.20 -3.33
CA ALA A 51 5.29 1.45 -4.27
C ALA A 51 4.77 2.34 -5.42
N PHE A 52 4.46 3.61 -5.13
CA PHE A 52 4.14 4.59 -6.16
C PHE A 52 5.30 4.79 -7.13
N GLU A 53 6.51 5.06 -6.63
CA GLU A 53 7.70 5.25 -7.46
C GLU A 53 8.06 4.03 -8.31
N LEU A 54 7.85 2.82 -7.77
CA LEU A 54 8.17 1.57 -8.46
C LEU A 54 7.12 1.20 -9.52
N PHE A 55 5.83 1.35 -9.21
CA PHE A 55 4.77 0.71 -10.00
C PHE A 55 3.75 1.67 -10.60
N LEU A 56 3.55 2.86 -10.02
CA LEU A 56 2.42 3.74 -10.36
C LEU A 56 2.82 5.08 -10.98
N LYS A 57 4.08 5.52 -10.86
CA LYS A 57 4.52 6.86 -11.31
C LYS A 57 4.26 7.17 -12.79
N HIS A 58 4.18 6.14 -13.64
CA HIS A 58 3.86 6.28 -15.06
C HIS A 58 2.38 6.05 -15.38
N LEU A 59 1.61 5.55 -14.41
CA LEU A 59 0.19 5.25 -14.56
C LEU A 59 -0.70 6.40 -14.08
N VAL A 60 -0.25 7.18 -13.09
CA VAL A 60 -0.99 8.29 -12.48
C VAL A 60 -0.13 9.54 -12.34
N GLY A 61 -0.76 10.72 -12.32
CA GLY A 61 -0.08 12.02 -12.27
C GLY A 61 0.59 12.40 -10.93
N GLY A 62 0.65 11.50 -9.95
CA GLY A 62 1.32 11.75 -8.67
C GLY A 62 0.69 11.01 -7.48
N LEU A 63 1.39 11.05 -6.34
CA LEU A 63 0.97 10.41 -5.10
C LEU A 63 -0.35 10.97 -4.54
N HIS A 64 -0.68 12.23 -4.83
CA HIS A 64 -1.97 12.82 -4.47
C HIS A 64 -3.15 12.07 -5.13
N THR A 65 -3.03 11.77 -6.43
CA THR A 65 -4.04 11.00 -7.17
C THR A 65 -4.21 9.60 -6.61
N VAL A 66 -3.12 8.98 -6.13
CA VAL A 66 -3.19 7.69 -5.43
C VAL A 66 -4.07 7.79 -4.19
N TYR A 67 -3.91 8.82 -3.36
CA TYR A 67 -4.76 9.00 -2.18
C TYR A 67 -6.23 9.25 -2.52
N THR A 68 -6.52 10.00 -3.58
CA THR A 68 -7.89 10.20 -4.06
C THR A 68 -8.52 8.88 -4.54
N LYS A 69 -7.75 8.04 -5.24
CA LYS A 69 -8.20 6.71 -5.67
C LYS A 69 -8.46 5.78 -4.48
N LEU A 70 -7.58 5.75 -3.48
CA LEU A 70 -7.78 4.97 -2.26
C LEU A 70 -9.09 5.36 -1.56
N LYS A 71 -9.39 6.66 -1.45
CA LYS A 71 -10.66 7.14 -0.90
C LYS A 71 -11.87 6.64 -1.70
N ARG A 72 -11.79 6.62 -3.04
CA ARG A 72 -12.88 6.12 -3.91
C ARG A 72 -13.08 4.61 -3.81
N LEU A 73 -12.01 3.86 -3.55
CA LEU A 73 -12.01 2.41 -3.38
C LEU A 73 -12.37 1.97 -1.95
N ASP A 74 -12.64 2.93 -1.05
CA ASP A 74 -12.88 2.69 0.38
C ASP A 74 -11.71 1.97 1.09
N ILE A 75 -10.48 2.27 0.66
CA ILE A 75 -9.26 1.72 1.23
C ILE A 75 -8.60 2.76 2.13
N VAL A 76 -8.46 2.43 3.42
CA VAL A 76 -7.81 3.30 4.41
C VAL A 76 -6.36 2.85 4.64
N PRO A 77 -5.36 3.61 4.16
CA PRO A 77 -3.97 3.28 4.40
C PRO A 77 -3.56 3.56 5.86
N ILE A 78 -2.57 2.80 6.35
CA ILE A 78 -2.04 2.96 7.70
C ILE A 78 -1.07 4.14 7.71
N VAL A 79 -1.15 5.01 8.72
CA VAL A 79 -0.19 6.12 8.88
C VAL A 79 1.04 5.60 9.63
N CYS A 80 2.23 5.81 9.07
CA CYS A 80 3.46 5.45 9.75
C CYS A 80 3.65 6.27 11.04
N ASN A 81 4.13 5.63 12.09
CA ASN A 81 4.69 6.33 13.25
C ASN A 81 6.08 6.93 12.93
N VAL A 82 6.61 7.76 13.83
CA VAL A 82 7.91 8.45 13.63
C VAL A 82 9.06 7.46 13.40
N GLU A 83 9.06 6.34 14.12
CA GLU A 83 10.12 5.34 14.03
C GLU A 83 10.07 4.59 12.70
N GLN A 84 8.90 4.20 12.23
CA GLN A 84 8.70 3.59 10.91
C GLN A 84 9.19 4.51 9.78
N VAL A 85 8.93 5.82 9.89
CA VAL A 85 9.46 6.81 8.91
C VAL A 85 10.99 6.87 8.96
N ARG A 86 11.59 6.84 10.16
CA ARG A 86 13.06 6.81 10.31
C ARG A 86 13.67 5.55 9.68
N ILE A 87 13.09 4.38 9.94
CA ILE A 87 13.53 3.10 9.37
C ILE A 87 13.47 3.15 7.83
N LEU A 88 12.36 3.62 7.26
CA LEU A 88 12.22 3.74 5.80
C LEU A 88 13.26 4.68 5.17
N ARG A 89 13.58 5.79 5.82
CA ARG A 89 14.68 6.68 5.37
C ARG A 89 16.04 6.01 5.45
N GLY A 90 16.32 5.30 6.54
CA GLY A 90 17.58 4.56 6.72
C GLY A 90 17.79 3.48 5.66
N LEU A 91 16.71 2.90 5.16
CA LEU A 91 16.72 1.92 4.07
C LEU A 91 16.73 2.55 2.65
N GLY A 92 16.64 3.88 2.54
CA GLY A 92 16.52 4.57 1.25
C GLY A 92 15.18 4.34 0.54
N ALA A 93 14.18 3.79 1.24
CA ALA A 93 12.84 3.54 0.68
C ALA A 93 12.06 4.83 0.41
N ILE A 94 12.35 5.89 1.17
CA ILE A 94 11.82 7.24 1.01
C ILE A 94 12.94 8.26 1.11
N GLN A 95 12.77 9.42 0.47
CA GLN A 95 13.79 10.47 0.49
C GLN A 95 13.98 11.06 1.90
N PRO A 96 15.19 11.59 2.21
CA PRO A 96 15.48 12.16 3.53
C PRO A 96 14.52 13.26 4.01
N GLY A 97 13.97 14.06 3.09
CA GLY A 97 13.01 15.13 3.40
C GLY A 97 11.57 14.65 3.70
N VAL A 98 11.27 13.37 3.49
CA VAL A 98 9.93 12.81 3.71
C VAL A 98 9.71 12.55 5.20
N ASN A 99 8.69 13.19 5.76
CA ASN A 99 8.30 13.07 7.17
C ASN A 99 6.91 12.46 7.39
N ARG A 100 6.18 12.18 6.31
CA ARG A 100 4.87 11.52 6.36
C ARG A 100 4.88 10.37 5.37
N CYS A 101 4.62 9.17 5.88
CA CYS A 101 4.52 7.97 5.07
C CYS A 101 3.24 7.22 5.43
N LYS A 102 2.73 6.47 4.47
CA LYS A 102 1.59 5.59 4.64
C LYS A 102 1.95 4.20 4.17
N LEU A 103 1.35 3.19 4.80
CA LEU A 103 1.51 1.78 4.44
C LEU A 103 0.22 1.24 3.86
N LEU A 104 0.35 0.22 3.01
CA LEU A 104 -0.77 -0.46 2.38
C LEU A 104 -0.54 -1.96 2.37
N SER A 105 -1.57 -2.76 2.62
CA SER A 105 -1.47 -4.21 2.46
C SER A 105 -1.18 -4.57 1.01
N THR A 106 -0.59 -5.75 0.78
CA THR A 106 -0.36 -6.24 -0.59
C THR A 106 -1.68 -6.39 -1.35
N GLN A 107 -2.73 -6.89 -0.67
CA GLN A 107 -4.08 -7.05 -1.23
C GLN A 107 -4.67 -5.71 -1.68
N ASP A 108 -4.64 -4.70 -0.81
CA ASP A 108 -5.17 -3.37 -1.13
C ASP A 108 -4.36 -2.69 -2.24
N PHE A 109 -3.04 -2.91 -2.26
CA PHE A 109 -2.19 -2.41 -3.33
C PHE A 109 -2.53 -3.05 -4.69
N ASP A 110 -2.83 -4.34 -4.72
CA ASP A 110 -3.24 -5.01 -5.96
C ASP A 110 -4.59 -4.47 -6.50
N VAL A 111 -5.54 -4.15 -5.60
CA VAL A 111 -6.79 -3.48 -5.97
C VAL A 111 -6.52 -2.10 -6.57
N LEU A 112 -5.69 -1.28 -5.91
CA LEU A 112 -5.28 0.03 -6.40
C LEU A 112 -4.56 -0.06 -7.76
N TYR A 113 -3.65 -1.02 -7.92
CA TYR A 113 -2.89 -1.22 -9.15
C TYR A 113 -3.81 -1.61 -10.31
N LYS A 114 -4.76 -2.51 -10.07
CA LYS A 114 -5.80 -2.87 -11.04
C LYS A 114 -6.64 -1.67 -11.45
N ASP A 115 -7.04 -0.82 -10.51
CA ASP A 115 -7.77 0.42 -10.80
C ASP A 115 -6.97 1.38 -11.69
N CYS A 116 -5.68 1.53 -11.42
CA CYS A 116 -4.79 2.40 -12.21
C CYS A 116 -4.54 1.87 -13.63
N THR A 117 -4.56 0.56 -13.83
CA THR A 117 -4.30 -0.08 -15.14
C THR A 117 -5.57 -0.30 -15.96
N THR A 118 -6.72 -0.50 -15.32
CA THR A 118 -8.00 -0.71 -16.03
C THR A 118 -8.59 0.59 -16.54
N ALA A 119 -8.44 1.70 -15.82
CA ALA A 119 -8.94 3.02 -16.24
C ALA A 119 -8.30 3.53 -17.55
N ARG A 120 -7.14 2.99 -17.95
CA ARG A 120 -6.46 3.33 -19.22
C ARG A 120 -7.05 2.61 -20.44
N ARG A 121 -7.94 1.63 -20.28
CA ARG A 121 -8.56 0.88 -21.38
C ARG A 121 -9.93 1.42 -21.79
N SER A 122 -10.32 2.58 -21.27
CA SER A 122 -11.64 3.18 -21.47
C SER A 122 -11.65 4.34 -22.48
N ASP A 123 -10.55 4.57 -23.20
CA ASP A 123 -10.46 5.49 -24.34
C ASP A 123 -10.39 4.71 -25.66
#